data_AF-A0A4S8QQM5-F1
#
_entry.id   AF-A0A4S8QQM5-F1
#
_cell.length_a   1.000
_cell.length_b   1.000
_cell.length_c   1.000
_cell.angle_alpha   90.00
_cell.angle_beta   90.00
_cell.angle_gamma   90.00
#
_symmetry.space_group_name_H-M   'P 1'
#
loop_
_entity.id
_entity.type
_entity.pdbx_description
1 polymer ?
#
loop_
_entity_poly.entity_id
_entity_poly.type
_entity_poly.pdbx_seq_one_letter_code
_entity_poly.pdbx_strand_id
1 'polypeptide(L)'
;MSEHMREHPLKGQFDTASARWARPDADDGTPGELEIGFADNGLVAIRRCDDPEGAILIYTPEEWEAFVGGVQDGELDLSVLIQDARDASE
;
A
#
# COMPACT_ATOMS: atom_id res chain seq x y z
N MET A 1 -13.08 -17.39 -10.29
CA MET A 1 -12.46 -16.15 -9.78
C MET A 1 -11.14 -16.01 -10.50
N SER A 2 -10.84 -14.83 -11.06
CA SER A 2 -9.57 -14.60 -11.76
C SER A 2 -8.41 -14.63 -10.77
N GLU A 3 -7.28 -15.21 -11.16
CA GLU A 3 -6.06 -15.35 -10.34
C GLU A 3 -5.54 -14.00 -9.80
N HIS A 4 -5.85 -12.90 -10.49
CA HIS A 4 -5.43 -11.55 -10.16
C HIS A 4 -6.43 -10.76 -9.30
N MET A 5 -7.62 -11.31 -9.04
CA MET A 5 -8.64 -10.62 -8.26
C MET A 5 -8.42 -10.84 -6.76
N ARG A 6 -8.10 -9.77 -6.03
CA ARG A 6 -7.94 -9.75 -4.57
C ARG A 6 -9.20 -9.18 -3.94
N GLU A 7 -9.89 -9.99 -3.15
CA GLU A 7 -11.11 -9.58 -2.46
C GLU A 7 -10.78 -9.16 -1.02
N HIS A 8 -11.03 -7.89 -0.70
CA HIS A 8 -10.97 -7.39 0.67
C HIS A 8 -12.37 -7.44 1.29
N PRO A 9 -12.55 -8.07 2.47
CA PRO A 9 -13.88 -8.38 3.03
C PRO A 9 -14.77 -7.16 3.28
N LEU A 10 -14.17 -5.97 3.43
CA LEU A 10 -14.88 -4.72 3.69
C LEU A 10 -14.78 -3.67 2.58
N LYS A 11 -13.80 -3.81 1.68
CA LYS A 11 -13.41 -2.72 0.76
C LYS A 11 -13.75 -3.05 -0.70
N GLY A 12 -14.05 -4.31 -0.99
CA GLY A 12 -14.41 -4.77 -2.32
C GLY A 12 -13.26 -5.46 -3.04
N GLN A 13 -13.34 -5.46 -4.36
CA GLN A 13 -12.49 -6.25 -5.23
C GLN A 13 -11.42 -5.39 -5.91
N PHE A 14 -10.16 -5.82 -5.82
CA PHE A 14 -9.01 -5.18 -6.45
C PHE A 14 -8.40 -6.14 -7.48
N ASP A 15 -8.44 -5.79 -8.76
CA ASP A 15 -7.82 -6.58 -9.83
C ASP A 15 -6.36 -6.13 -10.04
N THR A 16 -5.42 -6.98 -9.63
CA THR A 16 -3.99 -6.66 -9.68
C THR A 16 -3.42 -6.60 -11.10
N ALA A 17 -4.09 -7.24 -12.07
CA ALA A 17 -3.62 -7.26 -13.46
C ALA A 17 -3.99 -6.01 -14.25
N SER A 18 -5.14 -5.39 -13.93
CA SER A 18 -5.58 -4.14 -14.57
C SER A 18 -5.14 -2.88 -13.84
N ALA A 19 -4.77 -2.99 -12.56
CA ALA A 19 -4.28 -1.86 -11.78
C ALA A 19 -3.02 -1.22 -12.38
N ARG A 20 -2.96 0.12 -12.33
CA ARG A 20 -1.75 0.87 -12.66
C ARG A 20 -0.80 0.83 -11.46
N TRP A 21 0.33 0.16 -11.60
CA TRP A 21 1.36 0.09 -10.55
C TRP A 21 2.41 1.19 -10.71
N ALA A 22 2.78 1.84 -9.61
CA ALA A 22 3.81 2.86 -9.53
C ALA A 22 4.75 2.56 -8.38
N ARG A 23 6.04 2.42 -8.69
CA ARG A 23 7.10 2.21 -7.70
C ARG A 23 7.80 3.55 -7.44
N PRO A 24 7.65 4.15 -6.24
CA PRO A 24 8.40 5.34 -5.88
C PRO A 24 9.89 5.02 -5.68
N ASP A 25 10.74 6.02 -5.88
CA ASP A 25 12.15 5.95 -5.50
C ASP A 25 12.32 6.22 -4.00
N ALA A 26 13.32 5.61 -3.39
CA ALA A 26 13.78 5.93 -2.05
C ALA A 26 14.58 7.25 -2.06
N ASP A 27 14.84 7.80 -0.87
CA ASP A 27 15.54 9.08 -0.70
C ASP A 27 16.96 9.10 -1.32
N ASP A 28 17.59 7.93 -1.46
CA ASP A 28 18.91 7.78 -2.10
C ASP A 28 18.86 7.60 -3.62
N GLY A 29 17.67 7.69 -4.21
CA GLY A 29 17.44 7.51 -5.65
C GLY A 29 17.42 6.07 -6.13
N THR A 30 17.46 5.09 -5.21
CA THR A 30 17.24 3.69 -5.57
C THR A 30 15.75 3.35 -5.64
N PRO A 31 15.33 2.37 -6.47
CA PRO A 31 13.92 1.99 -6.54
C PRO A 31 13.41 1.45 -5.19
N GLY A 32 12.32 2.02 -4.65
CA GLY A 32 11.78 1.65 -3.34
C GLY A 32 11.31 0.19 -3.26
N GLU A 33 11.20 -0.40 -2.06
CA GLU A 33 10.84 -1.83 -1.92
C GLU A 33 9.34 -2.10 -2.11
N LEU A 34 8.51 -1.07 -2.00
CA LEU A 34 7.05 -1.14 -2.15
C LEU A 34 6.62 -0.49 -3.45
N GLU A 35 5.52 -0.98 -4.03
CA GLU A 35 4.82 -0.32 -5.13
C GLU A 35 3.34 -0.10 -4.80
N ILE A 36 2.79 0.95 -5.40
CA ILE A 36 1.42 1.42 -5.17
C ILE A 36 0.60 1.16 -6.42
N GLY A 37 -0.50 0.41 -6.26
CA GLY A 37 -1.44 0.07 -7.32
C GLY A 37 -2.70 0.92 -7.26
N PHE A 38 -3.16 1.38 -8.41
CA PHE A 38 -4.41 2.15 -8.55
C PHE A 38 -5.39 1.39 -9.46
N ALA A 39 -6.53 0.99 -8.91
CA ALA A 39 -7.58 0.30 -9.66
C ALA A 39 -8.61 1.29 -10.25
N ASP A 40 -9.30 0.87 -11.32
CA ASP A 40 -10.32 1.68 -11.99
C ASP A 40 -11.53 2.02 -11.10
N ASN A 41 -11.78 1.22 -10.06
CA ASN A 41 -12.83 1.46 -9.07
C ASN A 41 -12.40 2.39 -7.92
N GLY A 42 -11.20 2.96 -8.00
CA GLY A 42 -10.67 3.92 -7.03
C GLY A 42 -9.93 3.29 -5.85
N LEU A 43 -9.98 1.97 -5.66
CA LEU A 43 -9.19 1.32 -4.62
C LEU A 43 -7.69 1.52 -4.88
N VAL A 44 -6.95 1.75 -3.80
CA VAL A 44 -5.50 1.85 -3.80
C VAL A 44 -4.92 0.63 -3.10
N ALA A 45 -3.78 0.13 -3.57
CA ALA A 45 -3.10 -0.97 -2.93
C ALA A 45 -1.60 -0.74 -2.75
N ILE A 46 -1.03 -1.35 -1.72
CA ILE A 46 0.42 -1.43 -1.51
C ILE A 46 0.83 -2.91 -1.49
N ARG A 47 1.93 -3.25 -2.16
CA ARG A 47 2.60 -4.55 -2.04
C ARG A 47 4.11 -4.43 -2.14
N ARG A 48 4.82 -5.51 -1.83
CA ARG A 48 6.26 -5.62 -2.06
C ARG A 48 6.55 -5.84 -3.55
N CYS A 49 7.58 -5.16 -4.06
CA CYS A 49 8.01 -5.30 -5.45
C CYS A 49 8.61 -6.68 -5.76
N ASP A 50 9.27 -7.30 -4.78
CA ASP A 50 9.92 -8.61 -4.91
C ASP A 50 8.98 -9.80 -4.66
N ASP A 51 7.77 -9.53 -4.17
CA ASP A 51 6.71 -10.52 -3.97
C ASP A 51 5.33 -9.98 -4.46
N PRO A 52 5.14 -9.81 -5.78
CA PRO A 52 3.91 -9.24 -6.35
C PRO A 52 2.63 -10.04 -6.06
N GLU A 53 2.76 -11.33 -5.79
CA GLU A 53 1.66 -12.25 -5.48
C GLU A 53 1.43 -12.45 -3.98
N GLY A 54 2.29 -11.85 -3.15
CA GLY A 54 2.24 -11.92 -1.70
C GLY A 54 1.10 -11.13 -1.07
N ALA A 55 1.38 -10.62 0.13
CA ALA A 55 0.44 -9.78 0.85
C ALA A 55 0.23 -8.44 0.14
N ILE A 56 -1.03 -8.02 0.07
CA ILE A 56 -1.45 -6.74 -0.48
C ILE A 56 -2.30 -6.00 0.55
N LEU A 57 -1.98 -4.75 0.80
CA LEU A 57 -2.77 -3.87 1.65
C LEU A 57 -3.68 -3.04 0.75
N ILE A 58 -5.00 -3.20 0.88
CA ILE A 58 -5.99 -2.50 0.06
C ILE A 58 -6.61 -1.37 0.89
N TYR A 59 -6.76 -0.20 0.29
CA TYR A 59 -7.31 1.03 0.88
C TYR A 59 -8.48 1.52 0.02
N THR A 60 -9.52 2.06 0.67
CA THR A 60 -10.52 2.88 -0.03
C THR A 60 -9.90 4.24 -0.43
N PRO A 61 -10.50 4.97 -1.37
CA PRO A 61 -10.06 6.32 -1.71
C PRO A 61 -9.96 7.24 -0.48
N GLU A 62 -10.94 7.19 0.43
CA GLU A 62 -11.00 8.03 1.63
C GLU A 62 -9.94 7.64 2.66
N GLU A 63 -9.69 6.34 2.85
CA GLU A 63 -8.60 5.87 3.71
C GLU A 63 -7.23 6.31 3.17
N TRP A 64 -7.05 6.25 1.84
CA TRP A 64 -5.82 6.70 1.20
C TRP A 64 -5.61 8.21 1.33
N GLU A 65 -6.66 9.00 1.12
CA GLU A 65 -6.64 10.45 1.32
C GLU A 65 -6.29 10.80 2.77
N ALA A 66 -6.93 10.16 3.74
CA ALA A 66 -6.65 10.35 5.16
C ALA A 66 -5.22 9.94 5.52
N PHE A 67 -4.74 8.82 5.00
CA PHE A 67 -3.36 8.37 5.22
C PHE A 67 -2.34 9.39 4.69
N VAL A 68 -2.50 9.86 3.46
CA VAL A 68 -1.60 10.85 2.86
C VAL A 68 -1.66 12.18 3.62
N GLY A 69 -2.86 12.63 4.01
CA GLY A 69 -3.05 13.84 4.82
C GLY A 69 -2.31 13.74 6.15
N GLY A 70 -2.49 12.64 6.90
CA GLY A 70 -1.81 12.44 8.18
C GLY A 70 -0.28 12.35 8.05
N VAL A 71 0.24 11.76 6.96
CA VAL A 71 1.69 11.79 6.65
C VAL A 71 2.16 13.22 6.43
N GLN A 72 1.44 14.02 5.63
CA GLN A 72 1.82 15.40 5.30
C GLN A 72 1.75 16.33 6.52
N ASP A 73 0.76 16.14 7.37
CA ASP A 73 0.55 16.92 8.59
C ASP A 73 1.50 16.50 9.73
N GLY A 74 2.26 15.42 9.54
CA GLY A 74 3.20 14.90 10.54
C GLY A 74 2.52 14.22 11.73
N GLU A 75 1.29 13.72 11.56
CA GLU A 75 0.56 12.99 12.60
C GLU A 75 1.17 11.60 12.87
N LEU A 76 1.93 11.08 11.92
CA LEU A 76 2.69 9.84 12.04
C LEU A 76 4.08 10.10 12.65
N ASP A 77 4.18 10.05 13.98
CA ASP A 77 5.46 10.14 14.67
C ASP A 77 6.35 8.93 14.31
N LEU A 78 7.43 9.18 13.56
CA LEU A 78 8.37 8.16 13.12
C LEU A 78 9.02 7.40 14.28
N SER A 79 9.22 8.04 15.44
CA SER A 79 9.79 7.36 16.60
C SER A 79 8.86 6.29 17.15
N VAL A 80 7.55 6.54 17.11
CA VAL A 80 6.51 5.57 17.48
C VAL A 80 6.49 4.44 16.46
N LEU A 81 6.43 4.76 15.16
CA LEU A 81 6.38 3.74 14.10
C LEU A 81 7.61 2.82 14.09
N ILE A 82 8.80 3.37 14.38
CA ILE A 82 10.03 2.56 14.49
C ILE A 82 9.93 1.58 15.66
N GLN A 83 9.29 1.99 16.76
CA GLN A 83 9.08 1.09 17.90
C GLN A 83 8.02 0.03 17.57
N ASP A 84 6.88 0.42 16.99
CA ASP A 84 5.82 -0.51 16.56
C ASP A 84 6.37 -1.59 15.62
N ALA A 85 7.27 -1.23 14.69
CA ALA A 85 7.90 -2.17 13.77
C ALA A 85 8.80 -3.19 14.47
N ARG A 86 9.47 -2.80 15.57
CA ARG A 86 10.26 -3.74 16.38
C ARG A 86 9.34 -4.69 17.12
N ASP A 87 8.32 -4.15 17.77
CA ASP A 87 7.35 -4.92 18.56
C ASP A 87 6.60 -5.94 17.67
N ALA A 88 6.33 -5.61 16.41
CA ALA A 88 5.70 -6.53 15.44
C ALA A 88 6.62 -7.66 14.95
N SER A 89 7.94 -7.56 15.18
CA SER A 89 8.94 -8.53 14.75
C SER A 89 9.36 -9.53 15.84
N GLU A 90 8.90 -9.32 17.08
CA GLU A 90 9.08 -10.22 18.24
C GLU A 90 7.95 -11.27 18.33
#